data_AF-A0A2D5Z0A9-F1
#
_entry.id   AF-A0A2D5Z0A9-F1
#
_cell.length_a   1.000
_cell.length_b   1.000
_cell.length_c   1.000
_cell.angle_alpha   90.00
_cell.angle_beta   90.00
_cell.angle_gamma   90.00
#
_symmetry.space_group_name_H-M   'P 1'
#
loop_
_entity.id
_entity.type
_entity.pdbx_description
1 polymer ?
#
loop_
_entity_poly.entity_id
_entity_poly.type
_entity_poly.pdbx_seq_one_letter_code
_entity_poly.pdbx_strand_id
1 'polypeptide(L)'
;MIHMPDRLQQLIRFFEADPTDAFSAYGIALEYLKQNNDAEGLAWLDRALDIDPDYVYAYFQKGQALAQSDRIDEARQVIQNGIETAQRVDDPHGQSELQTLLDSIP
;
A
#
# COMPACT_ATOMS: atom_id res chain seq x y z
N MET A 1 9.46 19.75 26.59
CA MET A 1 9.34 19.34 25.19
C MET A 1 8.28 18.25 25.14
N ILE A 2 7.19 18.45 24.40
CA ILE A 2 6.23 17.36 24.17
C ILE A 2 6.94 16.38 23.24
N HIS A 3 7.28 15.19 23.73
CA HIS A 3 7.75 14.10 22.90
C HIS A 3 6.53 13.62 22.10
N MET A 4 6.28 14.22 20.94
CA MET A 4 5.28 13.65 20.03
C MET A 4 5.80 12.27 19.63
N PRO A 5 5.00 11.21 19.82
CA PRO A 5 5.42 9.88 19.39
C PRO A 5 5.65 9.89 17.89
N ASP A 6 6.68 9.15 17.47
CA ASP A 6 6.94 8.89 16.05
C ASP A 6 5.65 8.46 15.34
N ARG A 7 5.43 8.97 14.13
CA ARG A 7 4.17 8.76 13.37
C ARG A 7 3.87 7.26 13.24
N LEU A 8 4.91 6.46 13.00
CA LEU A 8 4.84 5.01 12.97
C LEU A 8 4.31 4.42 14.29
N GLN A 9 4.85 4.84 15.43
CA GLN A 9 4.39 4.36 16.75
C GLN A 9 2.93 4.75 17.03
N GLN A 10 2.49 5.92 16.56
CA GLN A 10 1.10 6.33 16.71
C GLN A 10 0.17 5.45 15.88
N LEU A 11 0.53 5.17 14.63
CA LEU A 11 -0.23 4.29 13.74
C LEU A 11 -0.27 2.85 14.25
N ILE A 12 0.84 2.34 14.79
CA ILE A 12 0.89 1.02 15.44
C ILE A 12 -0.11 0.96 16.60
N ARG A 13 -0.18 1.98 17.46
CA ARG A 13 -1.17 2.00 18.55
C ARG A 13 -2.61 2.05 18.06
N PHE A 14 -2.89 2.74 16.95
CA PHE A 14 -4.23 2.72 16.35
C PHE A 14 -4.57 1.34 15.80
N PHE A 15 -3.62 0.69 15.12
CA PHE A 15 -3.78 -0.67 14.65
C PHE A 15 -3.91 -1.70 15.78
N GLU A 16 -3.20 -1.54 16.89
CA GLU A 16 -3.35 -2.41 18.06
C GLU A 16 -4.73 -2.28 18.71
N ALA A 17 -5.33 -1.08 18.66
CA ALA A 17 -6.68 -0.84 19.16
C ALA A 17 -7.76 -1.42 18.22
N ASP A 18 -7.50 -1.43 16.91
CA ASP A 18 -8.33 -2.10 15.90
C ASP A 18 -7.47 -2.80 14.83
N PRO A 19 -7.15 -4.10 15.02
CA PRO A 19 -6.31 -4.86 14.09
C PRO A 19 -6.97 -5.19 12.75
N THR A 20 -8.20 -4.74 12.55
CA THR A 20 -8.97 -4.89 11.31
C THR A 20 -9.11 -3.56 10.56
N ASP A 21 -8.42 -2.51 11.00
CA ASP A 21 -8.37 -1.25 10.28
C ASP A 21 -7.28 -1.27 9.18
N ALA A 22 -7.72 -1.53 7.95
CA ALA A 22 -6.84 -1.51 6.77
C ALA A 22 -6.18 -0.14 6.58
N PHE A 23 -6.84 0.96 6.97
CA PHE A 23 -6.28 2.30 6.86
C PHE A 23 -5.06 2.48 7.78
N SER A 24 -5.13 2.00 9.02
CA SER A 24 -3.98 2.00 9.93
C SER A 24 -2.85 1.11 9.41
N ALA A 25 -3.15 -0.10 8.92
CA ALA A 25 -2.15 -0.98 8.31
C ALA A 25 -1.45 -0.32 7.11
N TYR A 26 -2.22 0.30 6.20
CA TYR A 26 -1.70 1.06 5.08
C TYR A 26 -0.83 2.25 5.53
N GLY A 27 -1.27 3.00 6.54
CA GLY A 27 -0.49 4.10 7.11
C GLY A 27 0.86 3.62 7.67
N ILE A 28 0.89 2.49 8.38
CA ILE A 28 2.13 1.88 8.89
C ILE A 28 3.06 1.53 7.73
N ALA A 29 2.54 0.92 6.67
CA ALA A 29 3.33 0.60 5.49
C ALA A 29 4.02 1.82 4.89
N LEU A 30 3.29 2.92 4.71
CA LEU A 30 3.85 4.16 4.16
C LEU A 30 4.99 4.72 5.01
N GLU A 31 4.90 4.64 6.34
CA GLU A 31 5.99 5.09 7.21
C GLU A 31 7.23 4.19 7.11
N TYR A 32 7.07 2.89 6.89
CA TYR A 32 8.21 1.99 6.62
C TYR A 32 8.85 2.26 5.24
N LEU A 33 8.04 2.45 4.20
CA LEU A 33 8.54 2.78 2.85
C LEU A 33 9.30 4.10 2.83
N LYS A 34 8.81 5.13 3.55
CA LYS A 34 9.54 6.41 3.71
C LYS A 34 10.92 6.27 4.34
N GLN A 35 11.11 5.23 5.15
CA GLN A 35 12.37 4.91 5.80
C GLN A 35 13.28 4.02 4.93
N ASN A 36 12.89 3.75 3.68
CA ASN A 36 13.51 2.77 2.78
C ASN A 36 13.54 1.35 3.37
N ASN A 37 12.59 1.05 4.27
CA ASN A 37 12.41 -0.29 4.80
C ASN A 37 11.33 -1.01 3.96
N ASP A 38 11.71 -1.36 2.73
CA ASP A 38 10.81 -1.92 1.72
C ASP A 38 10.18 -3.24 2.17
N ALA A 39 10.94 -4.08 2.88
CA ALA A 39 10.45 -5.38 3.35
C ALA A 39 9.26 -5.22 4.31
N GLU A 40 9.39 -4.37 5.33
CA GLU A 40 8.32 -4.10 6.29
C GLU A 40 7.17 -3.34 5.63
N GLY A 41 7.48 -2.38 4.75
CA GLY A 41 6.46 -1.65 3.99
C GLY A 41 5.57 -2.57 3.16
N LEU A 42 6.18 -3.48 2.41
CA LEU A 42 5.47 -4.48 1.60
C LEU A 42 4.65 -5.44 2.47
N ALA A 43 5.20 -5.91 3.59
CA ALA A 43 4.46 -6.80 4.51
C ALA A 43 3.22 -6.13 5.11
N TRP A 44 3.28 -4.83 5.39
CA TRP A 44 2.12 -4.08 5.88
C TRP A 44 1.12 -3.74 4.79
N LEU A 45 1.56 -3.56 3.54
CA LEU A 45 0.66 -3.45 2.38
C LEU A 45 -0.09 -4.76 2.13
N ASP A 46 0.59 -5.90 2.25
CA ASP A 46 -0.05 -7.21 2.20
C ASP A 46 -1.11 -7.34 3.29
N ARG A 47 -0.77 -6.93 4.50
CA ARG A 47 -1.73 -6.94 5.61
C ARG A 47 -2.93 -6.01 5.38
N ALA A 48 -2.73 -4.84 4.78
CA ALA A 48 -3.82 -3.95 4.44
C ALA A 48 -4.77 -4.60 3.42
N LEU A 49 -4.22 -5.30 2.42
CA LEU A 49 -4.98 -6.01 1.39
C LEU A 49 -5.64 -7.30 1.90
N ASP A 50 -5.06 -7.97 2.89
CA ASP A 50 -5.67 -9.12 3.57
C ASP A 50 -6.91 -8.70 4.39
N ILE A 51 -6.86 -7.50 4.98
CA ILE A 51 -7.96 -6.93 5.76
C ILE A 51 -9.05 -6.39 4.84
N ASP A 52 -8.65 -5.59 3.84
CA ASP A 52 -9.54 -5.00 2.84
C ASP A 52 -8.98 -5.25 1.42
N PRO A 53 -9.45 -6.33 0.76
CA PRO A 53 -9.06 -6.65 -0.62
C PRO A 53 -9.45 -5.59 -1.64
N ASP A 54 -10.33 -4.65 -1.26
CA ASP A 54 -10.86 -3.58 -2.10
C ASP A 54 -10.05 -2.27 -1.96
N TYR A 55 -9.01 -2.27 -1.12
CA TYR A 55 -8.21 -1.09 -0.83
C TYR A 55 -7.26 -0.72 -1.99
N VAL A 56 -7.80 -0.08 -3.04
CA VAL A 56 -7.12 0.25 -4.30
C VAL A 56 -5.76 0.94 -4.09
N TYR A 57 -5.68 1.86 -3.14
CA TYR A 57 -4.43 2.58 -2.83
C TYR A 57 -3.29 1.66 -2.35
N ALA A 58 -3.59 0.55 -1.69
CA ALA A 58 -2.56 -0.40 -1.26
C ALA A 58 -1.96 -1.16 -2.46
N TYR A 59 -2.76 -1.49 -3.49
CA TYR A 59 -2.21 -2.05 -4.73
C TYR A 59 -1.27 -1.07 -5.43
N PHE A 60 -1.62 0.22 -5.48
CA PHE A 60 -0.78 1.25 -6.09
C PHE A 60 0.56 1.36 -5.37
N GLN A 61 0.54 1.51 -4.04
CA GLN A 61 1.77 1.65 -3.26
C GLN A 61 2.63 0.39 -3.29
N LYS A 62 2.01 -0.80 -3.25
CA LYS A 62 2.72 -2.07 -3.36
C LYS A 62 3.37 -2.25 -4.73
N GLY A 63 2.63 -1.95 -5.80
CA GLY A 63 3.16 -1.97 -7.17
C GLY A 63 4.34 -1.01 -7.34
N GLN A 64 4.19 0.22 -6.83
CA GLN A 64 5.25 1.24 -6.89
C GLN A 64 6.50 0.81 -6.11
N ALA A 65 6.35 0.33 -4.87
CA ALA A 65 7.46 -0.14 -4.05
C ALA A 65 8.20 -1.31 -4.72
N LEU A 66 7.47 -2.31 -5.24
CA LEU A 66 8.07 -3.44 -5.96
C LEU A 66 8.84 -2.98 -7.20
N ALA A 67 8.31 -2.04 -7.96
CA ALA A 67 8.98 -1.49 -9.14
C ALA A 67 10.28 -0.75 -8.77
N GLN A 68 10.26 0.02 -7.67
CA GLN A 68 11.45 0.73 -7.16
C GLN A 68 12.54 -0.25 -6.68
N SER A 69 12.15 -1.41 -6.17
CA SER A 69 13.08 -2.49 -5.79
C SER A 69 13.46 -3.43 -6.95
N ASP A 70 13.23 -3.04 -8.22
CA ASP A 70 13.53 -3.83 -9.44
C ASP A 70 12.78 -5.17 -9.53
N ARG A 71 11.69 -5.35 -8.78
CA ARG A 71 10.83 -6.55 -8.79
C ARG A 71 9.69 -6.35 -9.79
N ILE A 72 10.04 -6.12 -11.05
CA ILE A 72 9.12 -5.66 -12.10
C ILE A 72 7.96 -6.62 -12.36
N ASP A 73 8.22 -7.93 -12.44
CA ASP A 73 7.16 -8.92 -12.71
C ASP A 73 6.10 -8.95 -11.60
N GLU A 74 6.55 -8.86 -10.34
CA GLU A 74 5.65 -8.80 -9.19
C GLU A 74 4.87 -7.49 -9.15
N ALA A 75 5.53 -6.37 -9.50
CA ALA A 75 4.87 -5.07 -9.61
C ALA A 75 3.75 -5.12 -10.64
N ARG A 76 4.02 -5.64 -11.85
CA ARG A 76 3.01 -5.79 -12.92
C ARG A 76 1.80 -6.58 -12.45
N GLN A 77 2.02 -7.73 -11.81
CA GLN A 77 0.94 -8.57 -11.31
C GLN A 77 0.09 -7.85 -10.25
N VAL A 78 0.73 -7.17 -9.29
CA VAL A 78 0.02 -6.44 -8.23
C VAL A 78 -0.79 -5.29 -8.81
N ILE A 79 -0.22 -4.53 -9.75
CA ILE A 79 -0.90 -3.40 -10.38
C ILE A 79 -2.12 -3.87 -11.18
N GLN A 80 -1.99 -4.96 -11.94
CA GLN A 80 -3.10 -5.55 -12.69
C GLN A 80 -4.25 -5.98 -11.76
N ASN A 81 -3.95 -6.64 -10.65
CA ASN A 81 -4.96 -6.99 -9.65
C ASN A 81 -5.65 -5.74 -9.06
N GLY A 82 -4.88 -4.65 -8.87
CA GLY A 82 -5.41 -3.37 -8.44
C GLY A 82 -6.37 -2.76 -9.47
N ILE A 83 -6.05 -2.84 -10.78
CA ILE A 83 -6.89 -2.32 -11.87
C ILE A 83 -8.22 -3.06 -11.90
N GLU A 84 -8.18 -4.39 -11.81
CA GLU A 84 -9.39 -5.23 -11.74
C GLU A 84 -10.24 -4.88 -10.52
N THR A 85 -9.58 -4.63 -9.38
CA THR A 85 -10.24 -4.22 -8.14
C THR A 85 -10.89 -2.85 -8.28
N ALA A 86 -10.16 -1.85 -8.79
CA ALA A 86 -10.68 -0.50 -9.03
C ALA A 86 -11.89 -0.52 -9.97
N GLN A 87 -11.86 -1.33 -11.02
CA GLN A 87 -13.00 -1.54 -11.90
C GLN A 87 -14.20 -2.16 -11.17
N ARG A 88 -13.96 -3.18 -10.33
CA ARG A 88 -15.01 -3.87 -9.58
C ARG A 88 -15.71 -2.96 -8.56
N VAL A 89 -14.97 -2.04 -7.94
CA VAL A 89 -15.51 -1.11 -6.93
C VAL A 89 -15.98 0.23 -7.51
N ASP A 90 -15.99 0.37 -8.84
CA ASP A 90 -16.35 1.60 -9.56
C ASP A 90 -15.51 2.82 -9.15
N ASP A 91 -14.19 2.61 -9.01
CA ASP A 91 -13.19 3.66 -8.76
C ASP A 91 -12.40 3.99 -10.05
N PRO A 92 -12.94 4.87 -10.92
CA PRO A 92 -12.26 5.24 -12.17
C PRO A 92 -10.98 6.05 -11.92
N HIS A 93 -10.86 6.73 -10.77
CA HIS A 93 -9.66 7.48 -10.43
C HIS A 93 -8.52 6.53 -10.09
N GLY A 94 -8.74 5.60 -9.16
CA GLY A 94 -7.75 4.58 -8.81
C GLY A 94 -7.36 3.70 -10.00
N GLN A 95 -8.33 3.36 -10.86
CA GLN A 95 -8.06 2.62 -12.10
C GLN A 95 -7.09 3.40 -13.01
N SER A 96 -7.30 4.70 -13.20
CA SER A 96 -6.43 5.54 -14.04
C SER A 96 -5.03 5.71 -13.46
N GLU A 97 -4.89 5.84 -12.13
CA GLU A 97 -3.60 5.93 -11.46
C GLU A 97 -2.80 4.65 -11.63
N LEU A 98 -3.45 3.50 -11.44
CA LEU A 98 -2.83 2.19 -11.61
C LEU A 98 -2.44 1.90 -13.06
N GLN A 99 -3.27 2.28 -14.03
CA GLN A 99 -2.93 2.15 -15.44
C GLN A 99 -1.70 3.00 -15.80
N THR A 100 -1.65 4.25 -15.30
CA THR A 100 -0.50 5.13 -15.49
C THR A 100 0.78 4.53 -14.90
N LEU A 101 0.68 3.93 -13.72
CA LEU A 101 1.80 3.26 -13.09
C LEU A 101 2.26 2.04 -13.92
N LEU A 102 1.32 1.21 -14.40
CA LEU A 102 1.61 0.05 -15.24
C LEU A 102 2.34 0.42 -16.55
N ASP A 103 1.94 1.53 -17.16
CA ASP A 103 2.53 2.03 -18.40
C ASP A 103 3.93 2.65 -18.18
N SER A 104 4.22 3.08 -16.94
CA SER A 104 5.49 3.72 -16.58
C SER A 104 6.61 2.71 -16.25
N ILE A 105 6.26 1.47 -15.92
CA ILE A 105 7.25 0.44 -15.55
C ILE A 105 7.77 -0.30 -16.80
N PRO A 106 9.08 -0.61 -16.85
CA PRO A 106 9.77 -1.15 -18.02
C PRO A 106 9.28 -2.54 -18.44
#